data_AF-G5CVY1-F1
#
_entry.id   AF-G5CVY1-F1
#
_cell.length_a   1.000
_cell.length_b   1.000
_cell.length_c   1.000
_cell.angle_alpha   90.00
_cell.angle_beta   90.00
_cell.angle_gamma   90.00
#
_symmetry.space_group_name_H-M   'P 1'
#
loop_
_entity.id
_entity.type
_entity.pdbx_description
1 polymer ?
#
loop_
_entity_poly.entity_id
_entity_poly.type
_entity_poly.pdbx_seq_one_letter_code
_entity_poly.pdbx_strand_id
1 'polypeptide(L)'
;ITLNTNVGLHNHSDIVAHFRSSSFSVIDALQYKLDGTTSLTRKRGLKLATALSLNNRFVEGNHDSTISLTKKNMEASVSTMAKVQCPVLRVNLQQELSGNTKSKPMISSSIKLKYDFNSAQLQSSAKGNVDHKLTVESFAPYLAIETDTKGSMSGLVLSQKYSGTVSSEVHSYLDTKSMRSSAKLEGASKVNGVWDVEAKESFAGEASEGHFYIVWEHRGKNQLQLRRGFSTNGEQNSKVSLELAPWKASSVIQLHVSQPSSLFKKASLGQLVTLTASLKDQRASWKGEGHIQTTSLSHNLQLSNDPTAIRLDVTSSLEGYMSFLRDILLPVYDRSLWDILKLDVTTSADKKQHLHISSALVYTKSNHGSWFSIPVKETADEFIISGPELKSLLTPSASLGSGSMRLAKKTSMAPFVLSLPSLPQVKFPRVEVSTEYSASEGSTLPFFGVTVPEFQITLSPFTLPKKLPLAGAVLNLNEVAKKIADSDLPSITMSEQSIRVPTLTFWLPAGIFLPS
;
A
#
# COMPACT_ATOMS: atom_id res chain seq x y z
N ILE A 1 -26.96 -13.50 -49.82
CA ILE A 1 -27.05 -13.63 -48.35
C ILE A 1 -28.52 -13.83 -48.04
N THR A 2 -28.87 -14.89 -47.32
CA THR A 2 -30.23 -15.13 -46.84
C THR A 2 -30.29 -14.79 -45.37
N LEU A 3 -31.27 -14.00 -44.95
CA LEU A 3 -31.49 -13.61 -43.57
C LEU A 3 -32.82 -14.21 -43.11
N ASN A 4 -32.82 -14.88 -41.96
CA ASN A 4 -34.00 -15.44 -41.33
C ASN A 4 -34.12 -14.88 -39.92
N THR A 5 -35.20 -14.18 -39.65
CA THR A 5 -35.51 -13.60 -38.34
C THR A 5 -36.88 -14.06 -37.90
N ASN A 6 -36.95 -14.65 -36.71
CA ASN A 6 -38.16 -15.13 -36.07
C ASN A 6 -38.29 -14.46 -34.69
N VAL A 7 -39.48 -13.92 -34.40
CA VAL A 7 -39.79 -13.26 -33.14
C VAL A 7 -41.10 -13.85 -32.61
N GLY A 8 -41.08 -14.33 -31.37
CA GLY A 8 -42.23 -14.93 -30.70
C GLY A 8 -42.47 -14.31 -29.33
N LEU A 9 -43.73 -14.08 -28.98
CA LEU A 9 -44.16 -13.66 -27.64
C LEU A 9 -45.24 -14.62 -27.13
N HIS A 10 -44.94 -15.32 -26.04
CA HIS A 10 -45.83 -16.28 -25.40
C HIS A 10 -46.25 -15.76 -24.03
N ASN A 11 -47.55 -15.74 -23.76
CA ASN A 11 -48.12 -15.31 -22.49
C ASN A 11 -48.98 -16.44 -21.93
N HIS A 12 -48.38 -17.34 -21.15
CA HIS A 12 -49.11 -18.43 -20.48
C HIS A 12 -48.97 -18.25 -18.96
N SER A 13 -48.35 -19.21 -18.24
CA SER A 13 -48.01 -19.03 -16.83
C SER A 13 -46.90 -18.01 -16.60
N ASP A 14 -45.97 -17.93 -17.55
CA ASP A 14 -44.87 -16.96 -17.61
C ASP A 14 -45.01 -16.16 -18.91
N ILE A 15 -44.51 -14.92 -18.95
CA ILE A 15 -44.30 -14.22 -20.23
C ILE A 15 -42.94 -14.66 -20.75
N VAL A 16 -42.86 -15.14 -21.99
CA VAL A 16 -41.60 -15.48 -22.65
C VAL A 16 -41.57 -14.79 -24.00
N ALA A 17 -40.56 -13.95 -24.24
CA ALA A 17 -40.23 -13.46 -25.56
C ALA A 17 -38.99 -14.19 -26.08
N HIS A 18 -39.06 -14.67 -27.31
CA HIS A 18 -37.97 -15.34 -28.00
C HIS A 18 -37.66 -14.62 -29.30
N PHE A 19 -36.38 -14.44 -29.58
CA PHE A 19 -35.85 -13.80 -30.76
C PHE A 19 -34.77 -14.71 -31.34
N ARG A 20 -34.89 -15.08 -32.61
CA ARG A 20 -33.87 -15.86 -33.31
C ARG A 20 -33.61 -15.19 -34.65
N SER A 21 -32.39 -14.74 -34.87
CA SER A 21 -31.93 -14.22 -36.16
C SER A 21 -30.75 -15.04 -36.64
N SER A 22 -30.70 -15.36 -37.92
CA SER A 22 -29.59 -16.08 -38.51
C SER A 22 -29.37 -15.64 -39.95
N SER A 23 -28.13 -15.75 -40.40
CA SER A 23 -27.77 -15.51 -41.79
C SER A 23 -27.10 -16.73 -42.41
N PHE A 24 -27.37 -16.92 -43.69
CA PHE A 24 -26.71 -17.90 -44.52
C PHE A 24 -26.05 -17.19 -45.70
N SER A 25 -24.78 -17.48 -45.95
CA SER A 25 -23.99 -16.84 -47.00
C SER A 25 -22.85 -17.75 -47.43
N VAL A 26 -22.46 -17.65 -48.70
CA VAL A 26 -21.22 -18.26 -49.22
C VAL A 26 -19.96 -17.68 -48.59
N ILE A 27 -20.05 -16.47 -48.01
CA ILE A 27 -18.96 -15.83 -47.28
C ILE A 27 -19.12 -16.16 -45.79
N ASP A 28 -18.24 -17.00 -45.24
CA ASP A 28 -18.29 -17.46 -43.84
C ASP A 28 -18.32 -16.33 -42.82
N ALA A 29 -17.63 -15.21 -43.11
CA ALA A 29 -17.65 -14.03 -42.24
C ALA A 29 -19.06 -13.46 -42.04
N LEU A 30 -19.95 -13.67 -43.01
CA LEU A 30 -21.31 -13.16 -43.01
C LEU A 30 -22.33 -14.14 -42.44
N GLN A 31 -21.92 -15.36 -42.04
CA GLN A 31 -22.80 -16.34 -41.39
C GLN A 31 -22.85 -16.10 -39.88
N TYR A 32 -24.05 -15.95 -39.31
CA TYR A 32 -24.23 -15.84 -37.86
C TYR A 32 -25.51 -16.54 -37.40
N LYS A 33 -25.55 -16.89 -36.12
CA LYS A 33 -26.76 -17.28 -35.38
C LYS A 33 -26.85 -16.44 -34.12
N LEU A 34 -27.97 -15.79 -33.92
CA LEU A 34 -28.25 -14.92 -32.78
C LEU A 34 -29.56 -15.38 -32.15
N ASP A 35 -29.47 -15.96 -30.96
CA ASP A 35 -30.60 -16.49 -30.19
C ASP A 35 -30.76 -15.67 -28.90
N GLY A 36 -31.92 -15.07 -28.69
CA GLY A 36 -32.29 -14.29 -27.52
C GLY A 36 -33.57 -14.83 -26.90
N THR A 37 -33.60 -14.98 -25.58
CA THR A 37 -34.81 -15.35 -24.84
C THR A 37 -34.89 -14.49 -23.60
N THR A 38 -36.06 -13.90 -23.33
CA THR A 38 -36.34 -13.23 -22.05
C THR A 38 -37.63 -13.77 -21.48
N SER A 39 -37.65 -14.05 -20.17
CA SER A 39 -38.79 -14.63 -19.48
C SER A 39 -39.09 -13.91 -18.17
N LEU A 40 -40.37 -13.62 -17.94
CA LEU A 40 -40.90 -13.06 -16.70
C LEU A 40 -41.80 -14.10 -16.00
N THR A 41 -41.26 -14.73 -14.95
CA THR A 41 -41.99 -15.67 -14.09
C THR A 41 -42.71 -14.94 -12.96
N ARG A 42 -43.95 -15.35 -12.66
CA ARG A 42 -44.83 -14.67 -11.68
C ARG A 42 -45.29 -15.55 -10.49
N LYS A 43 -45.26 -16.88 -10.62
CA LYS A 43 -45.94 -17.82 -9.70
C LYS A 43 -45.37 -17.92 -8.27
N ARG A 44 -44.10 -17.55 -8.03
CA ARG A 44 -43.42 -17.67 -6.71
C ARG A 44 -42.60 -16.43 -6.33
N GLY A 45 -43.00 -15.27 -6.82
CA GLY A 45 -42.20 -14.05 -6.84
C GLY A 45 -42.01 -13.55 -8.28
N LEU A 46 -41.45 -12.35 -8.43
CA LEU A 46 -41.15 -11.78 -9.74
C LEU A 46 -39.72 -12.20 -10.13
N LYS A 47 -39.56 -12.90 -11.26
CA LYS A 47 -38.22 -13.23 -11.77
C LYS A 47 -38.14 -12.87 -13.25
N LEU A 48 -37.21 -11.99 -13.60
CA LEU A 48 -36.83 -11.68 -14.96
C LEU A 48 -35.53 -12.40 -15.28
N ALA A 49 -35.52 -13.23 -16.33
CA ALA A 49 -34.33 -13.90 -16.82
C ALA A 49 -34.16 -13.61 -18.31
N THR A 50 -32.95 -13.25 -18.72
CA THR A 50 -32.62 -12.96 -20.12
C THR A 50 -31.36 -13.73 -20.51
N ALA A 51 -31.41 -14.41 -21.64
CA ALA A 51 -30.30 -15.13 -22.24
C ALA A 51 -30.12 -14.65 -23.69
N LEU A 52 -28.90 -14.32 -24.10
CA LEU A 52 -28.53 -13.98 -25.46
C LEU A 52 -27.31 -14.80 -25.87
N SER A 53 -27.31 -15.39 -27.05
CA SER A 53 -26.20 -16.11 -27.64
C SER A 53 -25.96 -15.65 -29.07
N LEU A 54 -24.74 -15.27 -29.39
CA LEU A 54 -24.24 -14.96 -30.72
C LEU A 54 -23.18 -15.99 -31.09
N ASN A 55 -23.33 -16.58 -32.26
CA ASN A 55 -22.35 -17.47 -32.85
C ASN A 55 -22.02 -17.01 -34.27
N ASN A 56 -20.76 -16.65 -34.48
CA ASN A 56 -20.17 -16.33 -35.77
C ASN A 56 -18.72 -16.85 -35.77
N ARG A 57 -18.17 -17.10 -36.96
CA ARG A 57 -16.81 -17.63 -37.14
C ARG A 57 -15.71 -16.81 -36.42
N PHE A 58 -15.89 -15.49 -36.31
CA PHE A 58 -14.90 -14.59 -35.72
C PHE A 58 -15.28 -14.10 -34.33
N VAL A 59 -16.57 -14.13 -33.98
CA VAL A 59 -17.09 -13.62 -32.71
C VAL A 59 -18.16 -14.56 -32.18
N GLU A 60 -17.93 -15.08 -30.98
CA GLU A 60 -18.90 -15.84 -30.20
C GLU A 60 -19.20 -15.04 -28.93
N GLY A 61 -20.44 -15.05 -28.46
CA GLY A 61 -20.80 -14.39 -27.20
C GLY A 61 -22.03 -14.99 -26.58
N ASN A 62 -22.04 -15.11 -25.25
CA ASN A 62 -23.19 -15.52 -24.47
C ASN A 62 -23.41 -14.52 -23.35
N HIS A 63 -24.66 -14.18 -23.05
CA HIS A 63 -25.02 -13.27 -21.98
C HIS A 63 -26.26 -13.81 -21.28
N ASP A 64 -26.12 -14.12 -20.00
CA ASP A 64 -27.20 -14.55 -19.13
C ASP A 64 -27.36 -13.53 -18.01
N SER A 65 -28.58 -13.06 -17.77
CA SER A 65 -28.89 -12.19 -16.64
C SER A 65 -30.16 -12.64 -15.95
N THR A 66 -30.18 -12.53 -14.62
CA THR A 66 -31.36 -12.81 -13.82
C THR A 66 -31.55 -11.73 -12.76
N ILE A 67 -32.79 -11.33 -12.55
CA ILE A 67 -33.22 -10.49 -11.44
C ILE A 67 -34.41 -11.20 -10.81
N SER A 68 -34.31 -11.52 -9.52
CA SER A 68 -35.38 -12.16 -8.76
C SER A 68 -35.75 -11.32 -7.55
N LEU A 69 -37.05 -11.08 -7.40
CA LEU A 69 -37.66 -10.39 -6.29
C LEU A 69 -38.59 -11.36 -5.57
N THR A 70 -38.20 -11.72 -4.35
CA THR A 70 -39.01 -12.51 -3.43
C THR A 70 -39.58 -11.60 -2.35
N LYS A 71 -40.54 -12.09 -1.56
CA LYS A 71 -41.12 -11.31 -0.45
C LYS A 71 -40.09 -10.75 0.54
N LYS A 72 -38.94 -11.41 0.70
CA LYS A 72 -37.94 -11.07 1.72
C LYS A 72 -36.61 -10.56 1.15
N ASN A 73 -36.25 -10.96 -0.08
CA ASN A 73 -34.93 -10.71 -0.64
C ASN A 73 -35.00 -10.38 -2.14
N MET A 74 -34.03 -9.60 -2.61
CA MET A 74 -33.72 -9.39 -4.02
C MET A 74 -32.38 -10.06 -4.35
N GLU A 75 -32.31 -10.76 -5.48
CA GLU A 75 -31.07 -11.33 -6.02
C GLU A 75 -30.94 -10.93 -7.49
N ALA A 76 -29.74 -10.52 -7.90
CA ALA A 76 -29.41 -10.23 -9.28
C ALA A 76 -28.10 -10.93 -9.67
N SER A 77 -28.03 -11.46 -10.88
CA SER A 77 -26.82 -12.01 -11.45
C SER A 77 -26.71 -11.70 -12.93
N VAL A 78 -25.49 -11.54 -13.41
CA VAL A 78 -25.14 -11.33 -14.81
C VAL A 78 -23.90 -12.17 -15.10
N SER A 79 -23.91 -12.93 -16.18
CA SER A 79 -22.78 -13.66 -16.73
C SER A 79 -22.66 -13.30 -18.20
N THR A 80 -21.48 -12.84 -18.62
CA THR A 80 -21.19 -12.51 -20.01
C THR A 80 -19.90 -13.18 -20.43
N MET A 81 -19.96 -13.91 -21.53
CA MET A 81 -18.82 -14.48 -22.21
C MET A 81 -18.73 -13.84 -23.58
N ALA A 82 -17.55 -13.39 -23.98
CA ALA A 82 -17.29 -12.95 -25.33
C ALA A 82 -15.95 -13.52 -25.79
N LYS A 83 -15.94 -14.15 -26.96
CA LYS A 83 -14.76 -14.74 -27.56
C LYS A 83 -14.60 -14.18 -28.97
N VAL A 84 -13.42 -13.63 -29.24
CA VAL A 84 -13.04 -13.12 -30.55
C VAL A 84 -11.92 -14.01 -31.08
N GLN A 85 -12.06 -14.47 -32.32
CA GLN A 85 -11.10 -15.36 -32.97
C GLN A 85 -10.81 -14.85 -34.39
N CYS A 86 -9.82 -13.96 -34.47
CA CYS A 86 -9.28 -13.45 -35.73
C CYS A 86 -7.90 -14.09 -36.01
N PRO A 87 -7.39 -14.05 -37.26
CA PRO A 87 -6.11 -14.66 -37.61
C PRO A 87 -4.92 -14.21 -36.76
N VAL A 88 -4.89 -12.93 -36.36
CA VAL A 88 -3.81 -12.32 -35.58
C VAL A 88 -4.13 -12.15 -34.10
N LEU A 89 -5.39 -12.32 -33.70
CA LEU A 89 -5.85 -11.99 -32.35
C LEU A 89 -6.93 -12.96 -31.88
N ARG A 90 -6.69 -13.59 -30.73
CA ARG A 90 -7.68 -14.37 -29.99
C ARG A 90 -7.92 -13.70 -28.64
N VAL A 91 -9.17 -13.45 -28.30
CA VAL A 91 -9.57 -12.86 -27.02
C VAL A 91 -10.68 -13.70 -26.41
N ASN A 92 -10.64 -13.91 -25.11
CA ASN A 92 -11.71 -14.54 -24.33
C ASN A 92 -11.96 -13.67 -23.09
N LEU A 93 -13.12 -13.05 -23.04
CA LEU A 93 -13.63 -12.28 -21.92
C LEU A 93 -14.71 -13.09 -21.23
N GLN A 94 -14.58 -13.25 -19.92
CA GLN A 94 -15.60 -13.76 -19.03
C GLN A 94 -15.85 -12.71 -17.96
N GLN A 95 -17.11 -12.39 -17.73
CA GLN A 95 -17.54 -11.44 -16.72
C GLN A 95 -18.69 -12.06 -15.95
N GLU A 96 -18.59 -12.04 -14.63
CA GLU A 96 -19.64 -12.47 -13.72
C GLU A 96 -19.88 -11.34 -12.71
N LEU A 97 -21.13 -11.04 -12.46
CA LEU A 97 -21.58 -10.09 -11.45
C LEU A 97 -22.73 -10.74 -10.70
N SER A 98 -22.70 -10.71 -9.38
CA SER A 98 -23.83 -11.13 -8.56
C SER A 98 -24.04 -10.17 -7.39
N GLY A 99 -25.30 -10.04 -6.96
CA GLY A 99 -25.70 -9.20 -5.86
C GLY A 99 -26.91 -9.80 -5.15
N ASN A 100 -26.94 -9.74 -3.83
CA ASN A 100 -28.11 -10.16 -3.06
C ASN A 100 -28.34 -9.25 -1.85
N THR A 101 -29.61 -9.15 -1.43
CA THR A 101 -30.03 -8.38 -0.25
C THR A 101 -30.48 -9.28 0.90
N LYS A 102 -29.88 -10.47 1.06
CA LYS A 102 -30.16 -11.36 2.20
C LYS A 102 -29.69 -10.71 3.51
N SER A 103 -29.79 -11.42 4.62
CA SER A 103 -29.32 -10.95 5.94
C SER A 103 -27.87 -10.44 5.95
N LYS A 104 -27.05 -10.89 5.00
CA LYS A 104 -25.72 -10.35 4.70
C LYS A 104 -25.67 -9.90 3.23
N PRO A 105 -26.02 -8.63 2.94
CA PRO A 105 -25.97 -8.11 1.58
C PRO A 105 -24.55 -8.19 1.03
N MET A 106 -24.42 -8.76 -0.16
CA MET A 106 -23.13 -9.00 -0.79
C MET A 106 -23.23 -8.70 -2.28
N ILE A 107 -22.22 -7.99 -2.80
CA ILE A 107 -21.99 -7.76 -4.22
C ILE A 107 -20.65 -8.42 -4.55
N SER A 108 -20.61 -9.22 -5.61
CA SER A 108 -19.37 -9.80 -6.12
C SER A 108 -19.26 -9.60 -7.63
N SER A 109 -18.08 -9.22 -8.10
CA SER A 109 -17.73 -9.04 -9.50
C SER A 109 -16.47 -9.84 -9.81
N SER A 110 -16.44 -10.50 -10.96
CA SER A 110 -15.32 -11.32 -11.43
C SER A 110 -15.16 -11.09 -12.93
N ILE A 111 -13.98 -10.67 -13.36
CA ILE A 111 -13.64 -10.43 -14.76
C ILE A 111 -12.39 -11.24 -15.07
N LYS A 112 -12.43 -12.05 -16.12
CA LYS A 112 -11.29 -12.79 -16.64
C LYS A 112 -11.15 -12.46 -18.11
N LEU A 113 -10.01 -11.91 -18.48
CA LEU A 113 -9.65 -11.60 -19.85
C LEU A 113 -8.42 -12.41 -20.22
N LYS A 114 -8.48 -13.19 -21.29
CA LYS A 114 -7.32 -13.83 -21.89
C LYS A 114 -7.16 -13.31 -23.30
N TYR A 115 -5.93 -12.99 -23.69
CA TYR A 115 -5.63 -12.58 -25.06
C TYR A 115 -4.39 -13.30 -25.58
N ASP A 116 -4.38 -13.56 -26.88
CA ASP A 116 -3.26 -14.15 -27.63
C ASP A 116 -3.19 -13.44 -28.98
N PHE A 117 -2.21 -12.55 -29.08
CA PHE A 117 -1.84 -11.83 -30.28
C PHE A 117 -0.62 -12.49 -30.91
N ASN A 118 -0.67 -12.74 -32.21
CA ASN A 118 0.46 -13.26 -32.96
C ASN A 118 0.43 -12.70 -34.39
N SER A 119 1.47 -11.94 -34.76
CA SER A 119 1.61 -11.40 -36.10
C SER A 119 2.97 -11.77 -36.68
N ALA A 120 2.95 -12.64 -37.70
CA ALA A 120 4.14 -12.99 -38.46
C ALA A 120 4.75 -11.78 -39.17
N GLN A 121 3.92 -10.85 -39.66
CA GLN A 121 4.37 -9.61 -40.32
C GLN A 121 5.17 -8.70 -39.38
N LEU A 122 4.76 -8.60 -38.10
CA LEU A 122 5.43 -7.76 -37.10
C LEU A 122 6.51 -8.50 -36.31
N GLN A 123 6.75 -9.79 -36.61
CA GLN A 123 7.64 -10.69 -35.85
C GLN A 123 7.43 -10.58 -34.32
N SER A 124 6.17 -10.42 -33.91
CA SER A 124 5.81 -10.12 -32.54
C SER A 124 4.61 -10.95 -32.11
N SER A 125 4.66 -11.42 -30.87
CA SER A 125 3.54 -12.12 -30.25
C SER A 125 3.39 -11.67 -28.80
N ALA A 126 2.17 -11.68 -28.30
CA ALA A 126 1.84 -11.30 -26.94
C ALA A 126 0.68 -12.15 -26.44
N LYS A 127 0.89 -12.87 -25.35
CA LYS A 127 -0.14 -13.65 -24.65
C LYS A 127 -0.25 -13.12 -23.25
N GLY A 128 -1.46 -12.94 -22.76
CA GLY A 128 -1.66 -12.50 -21.39
C GLY A 128 -3.02 -12.85 -20.85
N ASN A 129 -3.12 -12.71 -19.54
CA ASN A 129 -4.38 -12.84 -18.80
C ASN A 129 -4.50 -11.70 -17.80
N VAL A 130 -5.74 -11.26 -17.58
CA VAL A 130 -6.12 -10.34 -16.52
C VAL A 130 -7.30 -10.96 -15.80
N ASP A 131 -7.12 -11.26 -14.52
CA ASP A 131 -8.15 -11.73 -13.62
C ASP A 131 -8.39 -10.64 -12.58
N HIS A 132 -9.64 -10.21 -12.41
CA HIS A 132 -10.04 -9.21 -11.43
C HIS A 132 -11.24 -9.74 -10.65
N LYS A 133 -11.21 -9.60 -9.33
CA LYS A 133 -12.29 -9.95 -8.42
C LYS A 133 -12.53 -8.80 -7.46
N LEU A 134 -13.80 -8.51 -7.19
CA LEU A 134 -14.25 -7.54 -6.20
C LEU A 134 -15.37 -8.17 -5.39
N THR A 135 -15.28 -8.11 -4.07
CA THR A 135 -16.34 -8.49 -3.14
C THR A 135 -16.61 -7.32 -2.21
N VAL A 136 -17.89 -6.96 -2.06
CA VAL A 136 -18.35 -5.96 -1.10
C VAL A 136 -19.44 -6.59 -0.26
N GLU A 137 -19.20 -6.74 1.04
CA GLU A 137 -20.18 -7.20 2.02
C GLU A 137 -20.51 -6.04 2.96
N SER A 138 -21.80 -5.75 3.14
CA SER A 138 -22.23 -4.60 3.93
C SER A 138 -23.52 -4.87 4.68
N PHE A 139 -23.46 -4.83 6.01
CA PHE A 139 -24.61 -4.86 6.90
C PHE A 139 -24.28 -4.03 8.13
N ALA A 140 -25.01 -2.94 8.40
CA ALA A 140 -24.66 -2.06 9.52
C ALA A 140 -24.54 -2.85 10.85
N PRO A 141 -23.47 -2.67 11.64
CA PRO A 141 -22.37 -1.69 11.53
C PRO A 141 -21.09 -2.19 10.80
N TYR A 142 -21.19 -3.26 10.02
CA TYR A 142 -20.10 -3.96 9.34
C TYR A 142 -19.98 -3.59 7.85
N LEU A 143 -18.75 -3.38 7.39
CA LEU A 143 -18.39 -3.22 5.98
C LEU A 143 -17.08 -3.96 5.68
N ALA A 144 -17.08 -4.80 4.65
CA ALA A 144 -15.90 -5.44 4.11
C ALA A 144 -15.82 -5.23 2.60
N ILE A 145 -14.65 -4.81 2.12
CA ILE A 145 -14.34 -4.58 0.71
C ILE A 145 -13.05 -5.33 0.40
N GLU A 146 -13.09 -6.22 -0.58
CA GLU A 146 -11.95 -7.02 -1.01
C GLU A 146 -11.81 -6.91 -2.52
N THR A 147 -10.61 -6.57 -3.01
CA THR A 147 -10.29 -6.56 -4.44
C THR A 147 -8.99 -7.29 -4.70
N ASP A 148 -8.98 -8.15 -5.69
CA ASP A 148 -7.83 -8.94 -6.16
C ASP A 148 -7.72 -8.76 -7.67
N THR A 149 -6.58 -8.28 -8.14
CA THR A 149 -6.31 -8.07 -9.57
C THR A 149 -4.98 -8.72 -9.91
N LYS A 150 -4.96 -9.60 -10.90
CA LYS A 150 -3.78 -10.33 -11.36
C LYS A 150 -3.68 -10.21 -12.87
N GLY A 151 -2.62 -9.58 -13.34
CA GLY A 151 -2.28 -9.44 -14.75
C GLY A 151 -0.99 -10.17 -15.07
N SER A 152 -0.94 -10.90 -16.19
CA SER A 152 0.29 -11.44 -16.73
C SER A 152 0.36 -11.21 -18.24
N MET A 153 1.57 -11.07 -18.75
CA MET A 153 1.86 -11.00 -20.18
C MET A 153 3.20 -11.69 -20.45
N SER A 154 3.30 -12.37 -21.58
CA SER A 154 4.53 -12.92 -22.12
C SER A 154 4.50 -12.87 -23.64
N GLY A 155 5.66 -12.75 -24.27
CA GLY A 155 5.69 -12.61 -25.71
C GLY A 155 7.07 -12.41 -26.31
N LEU A 156 7.06 -12.00 -27.56
CA LEU A 156 8.22 -11.64 -28.37
C LEU A 156 8.01 -10.24 -28.95
N VAL A 157 8.98 -9.36 -28.78
CA VAL A 157 9.08 -8.07 -29.49
C VAL A 157 10.42 -8.06 -30.20
N LEU A 158 10.43 -7.94 -31.53
CA LEU A 158 11.67 -7.94 -32.34
C LEU A 158 12.60 -9.13 -32.00
N SER A 159 12.04 -10.34 -31.90
CA SER A 159 12.73 -11.57 -31.49
C SER A 159 13.24 -11.63 -30.04
N GLN A 160 12.98 -10.61 -29.22
CA GLN A 160 13.34 -10.62 -27.80
C GLN A 160 12.19 -11.11 -26.94
N LYS A 161 12.45 -12.15 -26.15
CA LYS A 161 11.48 -12.69 -25.19
C LYS A 161 11.30 -11.73 -24.03
N TYR A 162 10.04 -11.38 -23.77
CA TYR A 162 9.67 -10.54 -22.64
C TYR A 162 8.54 -11.20 -21.85
N SER A 163 8.49 -10.94 -20.54
CA SER A 163 7.38 -11.32 -19.68
C SER A 163 7.21 -10.30 -18.56
N GLY A 164 5.98 -10.11 -18.11
CA GLY A 164 5.67 -9.28 -16.97
C GLY A 164 4.44 -9.76 -16.24
N THR A 165 4.42 -9.53 -14.93
CA THR A 165 3.30 -9.85 -14.05
C THR A 165 3.02 -8.66 -13.15
N VAL A 166 1.75 -8.39 -12.88
CA VAL A 166 1.32 -7.40 -11.90
C VAL A 166 0.20 -8.01 -11.07
N SER A 167 0.28 -7.91 -9.75
CA SER A 167 -0.79 -8.33 -8.85
C SER A 167 -1.07 -7.26 -7.81
N SER A 168 -2.33 -6.98 -7.55
CA SER A 168 -2.79 -6.04 -6.54
C SER A 168 -3.86 -6.71 -5.69
N GLU A 169 -3.68 -6.70 -4.38
CA GLU A 169 -4.63 -7.21 -3.38
C GLU A 169 -4.93 -6.04 -2.43
N VAL A 170 -6.20 -5.69 -2.25
CA VAL A 170 -6.61 -4.65 -1.28
C VAL A 170 -7.78 -5.17 -0.48
N HIS A 171 -7.65 -5.07 0.83
CA HIS A 171 -8.67 -5.46 1.80
C HIS A 171 -8.96 -4.28 2.71
N SER A 172 -10.23 -3.98 2.91
CA SER A 172 -10.68 -2.97 3.86
C SER A 172 -11.84 -3.51 4.66
N TYR A 173 -11.74 -3.39 5.97
CA TYR A 173 -12.66 -3.92 6.94
C TYR A 173 -13.00 -2.86 7.97
N LEU A 174 -14.27 -2.77 8.34
CA LEU A 174 -14.75 -1.83 9.32
C LEU A 174 -15.90 -2.43 10.12
N ASP A 175 -15.78 -2.39 11.44
CA ASP A 175 -16.83 -2.76 12.38
C ASP A 175 -16.91 -1.74 13.53
N THR A 176 -17.66 -2.07 14.59
CA THR A 176 -17.80 -1.18 15.77
C THR A 176 -16.55 -1.07 16.64
N LYS A 177 -15.57 -1.96 16.46
CA LYS A 177 -14.40 -2.07 17.34
C LYS A 177 -13.11 -1.62 16.65
N SER A 178 -13.04 -1.77 15.34
CA SER A 178 -11.81 -1.66 14.58
C SER A 178 -12.04 -1.27 13.12
N MET A 179 -11.10 -0.50 12.60
CA MET A 179 -10.91 -0.23 11.18
C MET A 179 -9.59 -0.87 10.77
N ARG A 180 -9.61 -1.74 9.75
CA ARG A 180 -8.42 -2.38 9.19
C ARG A 180 -8.37 -2.16 7.69
N SER A 181 -7.20 -1.83 7.17
CA SER A 181 -6.99 -1.74 5.73
C SER A 181 -5.62 -2.27 5.37
N SER A 182 -5.52 -3.04 4.30
CA SER A 182 -4.26 -3.51 3.75
C SER A 182 -4.27 -3.42 2.23
N ALA A 183 -3.11 -3.15 1.67
CA ALA A 183 -2.87 -3.11 0.24
C ALA A 183 -1.53 -3.79 -0.05
N LYS A 184 -1.51 -4.64 -1.06
CA LYS A 184 -0.32 -5.36 -1.51
C LYS A 184 -0.22 -5.21 -3.02
N LEU A 185 0.92 -4.75 -3.51
CA LEU A 185 1.20 -4.60 -4.94
C LEU A 185 2.49 -5.37 -5.25
N GLU A 186 2.44 -6.29 -6.19
CA GLU A 186 3.63 -6.97 -6.70
C GLU A 186 3.71 -6.75 -8.21
N GLY A 187 4.92 -6.46 -8.70
CA GLY A 187 5.21 -6.29 -10.11
C GLY A 187 6.50 -7.02 -10.45
N ALA A 188 6.53 -7.72 -11.58
CA ALA A 188 7.74 -8.29 -12.15
C ALA A 188 7.82 -7.99 -13.64
N SER A 189 9.02 -7.73 -14.14
CA SER A 189 9.31 -7.47 -15.55
C SER A 189 10.64 -8.09 -15.92
N LYS A 190 10.63 -8.89 -16.98
CA LYS A 190 11.80 -9.64 -17.45
C LYS A 190 11.92 -9.53 -18.96
N VAL A 191 13.13 -9.20 -19.41
CA VAL A 191 13.52 -9.28 -20.82
C VAL A 191 14.78 -10.12 -20.89
N ASN A 192 14.71 -11.23 -21.63
CA ASN A 192 15.79 -12.22 -21.65
C ASN A 192 17.14 -11.60 -22.04
N GLY A 193 18.12 -11.76 -21.15
CA GLY A 193 19.49 -11.28 -21.35
C GLY A 193 19.67 -9.77 -21.23
N VAL A 194 18.65 -9.03 -20.79
CA VAL A 194 18.70 -7.57 -20.60
C VAL A 194 18.40 -7.19 -19.15
N TRP A 195 17.20 -7.49 -18.65
CA TRP A 195 16.82 -7.17 -17.28
C TRP A 195 15.90 -8.21 -16.64
N ASP A 196 15.89 -8.23 -15.31
CA ASP A 196 14.94 -8.95 -14.48
C ASP A 196 14.66 -8.08 -13.24
N VAL A 197 13.45 -7.55 -13.12
CA VAL A 197 13.08 -6.59 -12.07
C VAL A 197 11.83 -7.07 -11.38
N GLU A 198 11.87 -7.15 -10.06
CA GLU A 198 10.76 -7.48 -9.18
C GLU A 198 10.61 -6.39 -8.13
N ALA A 199 9.37 -5.95 -7.88
CA ALA A 199 9.04 -5.00 -6.82
C ALA A 199 7.79 -5.49 -6.09
N LYS A 200 7.84 -5.46 -4.77
CA LYS A 200 6.73 -5.81 -3.89
C LYS A 200 6.56 -4.70 -2.87
N GLU A 201 5.36 -4.15 -2.81
CA GLU A 201 4.92 -3.16 -1.82
C GLU A 201 3.82 -3.80 -0.98
N SER A 202 3.90 -3.66 0.34
CA SER A 202 2.81 -3.98 1.24
C SER A 202 2.57 -2.81 2.19
N PHE A 203 1.30 -2.55 2.44
CA PHE A 203 0.83 -1.60 3.42
C PHE A 203 -0.27 -2.29 4.24
N ALA A 204 -0.23 -2.13 5.55
CA ALA A 204 -1.32 -2.54 6.42
C ALA A 204 -1.48 -1.54 7.57
N GLY A 205 -2.72 -1.23 7.91
CA GLY A 205 -3.09 -0.32 8.97
C GLY A 205 -4.27 -0.87 9.76
N GLU A 206 -4.23 -0.67 11.07
CA GLU A 206 -5.30 -1.00 12.00
C GLU A 206 -5.46 0.15 13.00
N ALA A 207 -6.71 0.54 13.23
CA ALA A 207 -7.09 1.47 14.28
C ALA A 207 -8.26 0.88 15.06
N SER A 208 -8.09 0.73 16.37
CA SER A 208 -9.10 0.24 17.31
C SER A 208 -9.01 1.02 18.62
N GLU A 209 -9.93 0.77 19.54
CA GLU A 209 -9.91 1.40 20.87
C GLU A 209 -8.54 1.16 21.57
N GLY A 210 -7.82 2.25 21.86
CA GLY A 210 -6.52 2.23 22.51
C GLY A 210 -5.37 1.65 21.70
N HIS A 211 -5.55 1.29 20.43
CA HIS A 211 -4.49 0.69 19.61
C HIS A 211 -4.49 1.21 18.18
N PHE A 212 -3.33 1.68 17.72
CA PHE A 212 -3.10 2.13 16.35
C PHE A 212 -1.82 1.52 15.82
N TYR A 213 -1.90 0.87 14.67
CA TYR A 213 -0.79 0.17 14.05
C TYR A 213 -0.76 0.48 12.56
N ILE A 214 0.42 0.85 12.05
CA ILE A 214 0.68 0.96 10.62
C ILE A 214 2.01 0.30 10.29
N VAL A 215 2.06 -0.38 9.14
CA VAL A 215 3.28 -0.96 8.58
C VAL A 215 3.30 -0.78 7.08
N TRP A 216 4.47 -0.41 6.57
CA TRP A 216 4.80 -0.39 5.15
C TRP A 216 6.05 -1.24 4.94
N GLU A 217 6.04 -2.15 3.98
CA GLU A 217 7.21 -2.93 3.59
C GLU A 217 7.41 -2.85 2.07
N HIS A 218 8.65 -2.57 1.66
CA HIS A 218 9.12 -2.61 0.29
C HIS A 218 10.14 -3.73 0.13
N ARG A 219 10.01 -4.52 -0.93
CA ARG A 219 11.05 -5.47 -1.38
C ARG A 219 11.25 -5.34 -2.88
N GLY A 220 12.45 -4.95 -3.28
CA GLY A 220 12.87 -4.83 -4.66
C GLY A 220 14.03 -5.78 -4.96
N LYS A 221 13.99 -6.41 -6.13
CA LYS A 221 15.14 -7.10 -6.72
C LYS A 221 15.30 -6.63 -8.14
N ASN A 222 16.51 -6.32 -8.56
CA ASN A 222 16.77 -5.87 -9.91
C ASN A 222 18.08 -6.42 -10.44
N GLN A 223 18.04 -6.98 -11.64
CA GLN A 223 19.19 -7.42 -12.38
C GLN A 223 19.19 -6.72 -13.73
N LEU A 224 20.33 -6.14 -14.10
CA LEU A 224 20.55 -5.52 -15.40
C LEU A 224 21.86 -6.03 -15.98
N GLN A 225 21.80 -6.51 -17.22
CA GLN A 225 22.95 -6.94 -18.00
C GLN A 225 22.94 -6.19 -19.34
N LEU A 226 23.92 -5.30 -19.52
CA LEU A 226 24.14 -4.61 -20.77
C LEU A 226 25.25 -5.31 -21.55
N ARG A 227 25.04 -5.47 -22.87
CA ARG A 227 25.98 -6.15 -23.78
C ARG A 227 27.42 -5.60 -23.75
N ARG A 228 27.66 -4.40 -23.21
CA ARG A 228 28.98 -3.75 -23.08
C ARG A 228 29.70 -4.05 -21.75
N GLY A 229 29.42 -5.18 -21.09
CA GLY A 229 30.13 -5.63 -19.89
C GLY A 229 29.69 -4.98 -18.57
N PHE A 230 28.70 -4.09 -18.60
CA PHE A 230 28.08 -3.60 -17.38
C PHE A 230 27.01 -4.58 -16.89
N SER A 231 27.18 -5.07 -15.67
CA SER A 231 26.18 -5.88 -14.97
C SER A 231 25.98 -5.35 -13.57
N THR A 232 24.73 -5.24 -13.14
CA THR A 232 24.39 -4.94 -11.75
C THR A 232 23.27 -5.85 -11.27
N ASN A 233 23.36 -6.26 -10.01
CA ASN A 233 22.30 -6.95 -9.30
C ASN A 233 22.04 -6.16 -8.03
N GLY A 234 20.79 -5.92 -7.69
CA GLY A 234 20.40 -5.14 -6.54
C GLY A 234 19.28 -5.81 -5.77
N GLU A 235 19.33 -5.64 -4.46
CA GLU A 235 18.31 -6.06 -3.51
C GLU A 235 18.00 -4.89 -2.58
N GLN A 236 16.72 -4.59 -2.43
CA GLN A 236 16.20 -3.47 -1.66
C GLN A 236 15.15 -4.03 -0.72
N ASN A 237 15.30 -3.78 0.58
CA ASN A 237 14.37 -4.20 1.60
C ASN A 237 14.16 -3.02 2.54
N SER A 238 12.95 -2.49 2.61
CA SER A 238 12.60 -1.41 3.53
C SER A 238 11.38 -1.80 4.35
N LYS A 239 11.35 -1.43 5.62
CA LYS A 239 10.23 -1.66 6.53
C LYS A 239 10.08 -0.46 7.43
N VAL A 240 8.90 0.11 7.47
CA VAL A 240 8.54 1.18 8.40
C VAL A 240 7.31 0.72 9.17
N SER A 241 7.37 0.78 10.50
CA SER A 241 6.23 0.49 11.35
C SER A 241 6.07 1.53 12.45
N LEU A 242 4.83 1.80 12.82
CA LEU A 242 4.45 2.60 13.97
C LEU A 242 3.32 1.87 14.71
N GLU A 243 3.49 1.72 16.01
CA GLU A 243 2.53 1.09 16.91
C GLU A 243 2.33 2.01 18.11
N LEU A 244 1.09 2.39 18.36
CA LEU A 244 0.65 3.16 19.51
C LEU A 244 -0.32 2.31 20.31
N ALA A 245 -0.05 2.16 21.59
CA ALA A 245 -0.89 1.50 22.58
C ALA A 245 -0.99 2.40 23.81
N PRO A 246 -1.85 2.12 24.81
CA PRO A 246 -1.94 2.98 25.98
C PRO A 246 -0.58 3.01 26.68
N TRP A 247 -0.04 4.22 26.86
CA TRP A 247 1.25 4.48 27.53
C TRP A 247 2.48 3.90 26.82
N LYS A 248 2.36 3.46 25.56
CA LYS A 248 3.46 2.87 24.79
C LYS A 248 3.41 3.33 23.34
N ALA A 249 4.52 3.86 22.85
CA ALA A 249 4.73 4.17 21.44
C ALA A 249 5.98 3.44 20.93
N SER A 250 5.88 2.78 19.78
CA SER A 250 6.97 2.03 19.17
C SER A 250 7.04 2.39 17.69
N SER A 251 8.23 2.72 17.19
CA SER A 251 8.47 2.94 15.77
C SER A 251 9.76 2.27 15.34
N VAL A 252 9.74 1.68 14.14
CA VAL A 252 10.89 1.01 13.54
C VAL A 252 11.00 1.46 12.10
N ILE A 253 12.18 1.90 11.70
CA ILE A 253 12.56 2.18 10.32
C ILE A 253 13.76 1.29 10.01
N GLN A 254 13.59 0.36 9.09
CA GLN A 254 14.63 -0.52 8.59
C GLN A 254 14.78 -0.29 7.09
N LEU A 255 16.01 -0.06 6.66
CA LEU A 255 16.39 0.10 5.27
C LEU A 255 17.61 -0.77 5.00
N HIS A 256 17.55 -1.60 3.98
CA HIS A 256 18.67 -2.37 3.51
C HIS A 256 18.68 -2.33 1.99
N VAL A 257 19.69 -1.69 1.42
CA VAL A 257 19.89 -1.57 -0.03
C VAL A 257 21.25 -2.16 -0.37
N SER A 258 21.29 -3.01 -1.37
CA SER A 258 22.52 -3.54 -1.96
C SER A 258 22.44 -3.39 -3.47
N GLN A 259 23.50 -2.91 -4.10
CA GLN A 259 23.56 -2.72 -5.55
C GLN A 259 24.98 -2.94 -6.08
N PRO A 260 25.57 -4.15 -5.92
CA PRO A 260 26.82 -4.48 -6.58
C PRO A 260 26.73 -4.31 -8.11
N SER A 261 27.87 -3.94 -8.71
CA SER A 261 28.02 -3.85 -10.15
C SER A 261 29.41 -4.30 -10.59
N SER A 262 29.62 -4.47 -11.90
CA SER A 262 30.96 -4.74 -12.44
C SER A 262 31.96 -3.60 -12.21
N LEU A 263 31.48 -2.36 -11.96
CA LEU A 263 32.31 -1.21 -11.56
C LEU A 263 32.57 -1.17 -10.05
N PHE A 264 31.56 -1.51 -9.25
CA PHE A 264 31.62 -1.47 -7.79
C PHE A 264 31.26 -2.85 -7.25
N LYS A 265 32.30 -3.68 -7.00
CA LYS A 265 32.15 -5.08 -6.56
C LYS A 265 31.20 -5.25 -5.38
N LYS A 266 31.17 -4.29 -4.46
CA LYS A 266 30.24 -4.23 -3.33
C LYS A 266 29.77 -2.79 -3.12
N ALA A 267 28.46 -2.62 -2.99
CA ALA A 267 27.80 -1.38 -2.58
C ALA A 267 26.57 -1.77 -1.77
N SER A 268 26.54 -1.48 -0.47
CA SER A 268 25.39 -1.73 0.39
C SER A 268 25.26 -0.69 1.49
N LEU A 269 24.02 -0.46 1.91
CA LEU A 269 23.64 0.44 2.99
C LEU A 269 22.52 -0.22 3.80
N GLY A 270 22.81 -0.53 5.05
CA GLY A 270 21.85 -0.91 6.08
C GLY A 270 21.65 0.25 7.06
N GLN A 271 20.40 0.54 7.41
CA GLN A 271 20.01 1.45 8.47
C GLN A 271 18.88 0.81 9.26
N LEU A 272 18.97 0.87 10.59
CA LEU A 272 17.93 0.43 11.51
C LEU A 272 17.79 1.49 12.59
N VAL A 273 16.67 2.20 12.57
CA VAL A 273 16.28 3.17 13.58
C VAL A 273 15.10 2.59 14.34
N THR A 274 15.22 2.50 15.65
CA THR A 274 14.16 2.03 16.54
C THR A 274 13.90 3.07 17.61
N LEU A 275 12.64 3.43 17.80
CA LEU A 275 12.17 4.26 18.89
C LEU A 275 11.15 3.46 19.69
N THR A 276 11.33 3.39 21.00
CA THR A 276 10.34 2.81 21.92
C THR A 276 10.23 3.73 23.11
N ALA A 277 9.03 4.18 23.41
CA ALA A 277 8.75 5.04 24.55
C ALA A 277 7.61 4.43 25.35
N SER A 278 7.85 4.21 26.64
CA SER A 278 6.85 3.82 27.62
C SER A 278 7.05 4.65 28.90
N LEU A 279 6.12 4.53 29.85
CA LEU A 279 6.22 5.22 31.16
C LEU A 279 7.51 4.90 31.91
N LYS A 280 7.99 3.66 31.85
CA LYS A 280 9.17 3.20 32.60
C LYS A 280 10.43 3.19 31.76
N ASP A 281 10.31 2.82 30.48
CA ASP A 281 11.44 2.58 29.59
C ASP A 281 11.30 3.40 28.32
N GLN A 282 12.31 4.23 28.03
CA GLN A 282 12.48 4.85 26.73
C GLN A 282 13.80 4.38 26.09
N ARG A 283 13.77 4.12 24.79
CA ARG A 283 14.93 3.67 24.02
C ARG A 283 14.86 4.24 22.61
N ALA A 284 15.91 4.96 22.23
CA ALA A 284 16.20 5.31 20.85
C ALA A 284 17.48 4.56 20.45
N SER A 285 17.45 3.85 19.33
CA SER A 285 18.62 3.18 18.79
C SER A 285 18.73 3.44 17.30
N TRP A 286 19.94 3.72 16.85
CA TRP A 286 20.28 3.94 15.46
C TRP A 286 21.51 3.12 15.12
N LYS A 287 21.29 2.08 14.32
CA LYS A 287 22.34 1.24 13.76
C LYS A 287 22.45 1.52 12.27
N GLY A 288 23.66 1.65 11.77
CA GLY A 288 23.91 1.78 10.35
C GLY A 288 25.14 0.97 9.95
N GLU A 289 25.11 0.46 8.74
CA GLU A 289 26.23 -0.23 8.10
C GLU A 289 26.28 0.20 6.64
N GLY A 290 27.41 0.70 6.19
CA GLY A 290 27.66 1.06 4.80
C GLY A 290 28.87 0.29 4.31
N HIS A 291 28.82 -0.20 3.08
CA HIS A 291 29.94 -0.83 2.44
C HIS A 291 30.06 -0.34 1.00
N ILE A 292 31.23 0.19 0.64
CA ILE A 292 31.55 0.56 -0.73
C ILE A 292 32.95 0.07 -1.08
N GLN A 293 33.03 -0.78 -2.11
CA GLN A 293 34.24 -1.42 -2.60
C GLN A 293 35.04 -2.18 -1.51
N THR A 294 35.97 -1.50 -0.85
CA THR A 294 36.86 -2.07 0.19
C THR A 294 36.65 -1.44 1.55
N THR A 295 35.84 -0.38 1.62
CA THR A 295 35.58 0.38 2.84
C THR A 295 34.22 -0.02 3.40
N SER A 296 34.19 -0.43 4.67
CA SER A 296 32.96 -0.55 5.46
C SER A 296 32.97 0.44 6.61
N LEU A 297 31.81 1.01 6.89
CA LEU A 297 31.54 1.85 8.04
C LEU A 297 30.34 1.25 8.76
N SER A 298 30.45 0.99 10.05
CA SER A 298 29.30 0.65 10.87
C SER A 298 29.22 1.57 12.07
N HIS A 299 28.01 1.85 12.52
CA HIS A 299 27.75 2.61 13.73
C HIS A 299 26.54 2.05 14.46
N ASN A 300 26.56 2.16 15.77
CA ASN A 300 25.48 1.77 16.67
C ASN A 300 25.44 2.81 17.79
N LEU A 301 24.39 3.63 17.76
CA LEU A 301 24.06 4.63 18.77
C LEU A 301 22.82 4.13 19.51
N GLN A 302 22.88 3.99 20.83
CA GLN A 302 21.73 3.65 21.64
C GLN A 302 21.64 4.61 22.83
N LEU A 303 20.51 5.29 22.93
CA LEU A 303 20.12 6.08 24.09
C LEU A 303 18.98 5.35 24.78
N SER A 304 19.17 4.96 26.04
CA SER A 304 18.11 4.37 26.86
C SER A 304 17.96 5.09 28.18
N ASN A 305 16.71 5.17 28.64
CA ASN A 305 16.33 5.73 29.91
C ASN A 305 15.38 4.74 30.59
N ASP A 306 15.82 4.13 31.68
CA ASP A 306 15.05 3.21 32.52
C ASP A 306 14.97 3.75 33.96
N PRO A 307 14.20 3.16 34.89
CA PRO A 307 14.09 3.68 36.26
C PRO A 307 15.41 3.73 37.04
N THR A 308 16.44 2.99 36.62
CA THR A 308 17.72 2.82 37.31
C THR A 308 18.86 3.62 36.71
N ALA A 309 18.85 3.88 35.40
CA ALA A 309 19.95 4.55 34.71
C ALA A 309 19.51 5.24 33.41
N ILE A 310 20.25 6.27 33.03
CA ILE A 310 20.33 6.75 31.64
C ILE A 310 21.62 6.20 31.04
N ARG A 311 21.55 5.59 29.86
CA ARG A 311 22.71 5.03 29.16
C ARG A 311 22.77 5.58 27.75
N LEU A 312 23.95 6.06 27.36
CA LEU A 312 24.31 6.42 26.00
C LEU A 312 25.46 5.52 25.56
N ASP A 313 25.16 4.56 24.70
CA ASP A 313 26.14 3.65 24.11
C ASP A 313 26.41 4.09 22.67
N VAL A 314 27.68 4.35 22.36
CA VAL A 314 28.14 4.72 21.03
C VAL A 314 29.22 3.74 20.61
N THR A 315 28.98 2.99 19.55
CA THR A 315 29.97 2.11 18.94
C THR A 315 30.07 2.43 17.46
N SER A 316 31.27 2.48 16.91
CA SER A 316 31.51 2.69 15.49
C SER A 316 32.72 1.89 15.05
N SER A 317 32.64 1.29 13.87
CA SER A 317 33.78 0.63 13.23
C SER A 317 33.97 1.15 11.81
N LEU A 318 35.22 1.28 11.40
CA LEU A 318 35.62 1.58 10.04
C LEU A 318 36.64 0.52 9.62
N GLU A 319 36.43 -0.13 8.48
CA GLU A 319 37.39 -1.06 7.87
C GLU A 319 37.68 -0.59 6.44
N GLY A 320 38.93 -0.63 6.00
CA GLY A 320 39.29 -0.29 4.62
C GLY A 320 40.70 0.26 4.49
N TYR A 321 41.03 0.80 3.32
CA TYR A 321 42.27 1.55 3.11
C TYR A 321 42.08 2.96 3.65
N MET A 322 42.81 3.31 4.70
CA MET A 322 42.62 4.55 5.46
C MET A 322 43.67 5.63 5.14
N SER A 323 44.26 5.61 3.94
CA SER A 323 45.28 6.60 3.54
C SER A 323 44.77 8.05 3.65
N PHE A 324 43.47 8.27 3.49
CA PHE A 324 42.79 9.57 3.64
C PHE A 324 42.93 10.18 5.05
N LEU A 325 43.25 9.39 6.09
CA LEU A 325 43.48 9.93 7.44
C LEU A 325 44.74 10.81 7.51
N ARG A 326 45.64 10.73 6.52
CA ARG A 326 46.78 11.64 6.37
C ARG A 326 46.34 13.07 6.03
N ASP A 327 45.17 13.20 5.40
CA ASP A 327 44.64 14.49 4.96
C ASP A 327 43.82 15.19 6.06
N ILE A 328 43.52 14.50 7.18
CA ILE A 328 42.78 15.06 8.33
C ILE A 328 43.79 15.63 9.33
N LEU A 329 44.10 16.91 9.19
CA LEU A 329 44.96 17.66 10.13
C LEU A 329 44.16 18.09 11.36
N LEU A 330 44.64 17.74 12.56
CA LEU A 330 44.05 18.23 13.81
C LEU A 330 44.70 19.57 14.22
N PRO A 331 43.94 20.68 14.30
CA PRO A 331 44.50 22.03 14.49
C PRO A 331 45.33 22.21 15.77
N VAL A 332 45.05 21.42 16.81
CA VAL A 332 45.71 21.54 18.11
C VAL A 332 47.12 20.93 18.11
N TYR A 333 47.38 19.97 17.22
CA TYR A 333 48.60 19.15 17.25
C TYR A 333 49.49 19.33 16.02
N ASP A 334 49.02 20.06 15.00
CA ASP A 334 49.68 20.21 13.69
C ASP A 334 50.17 18.87 13.12
N ARG A 335 49.35 17.83 13.32
CA ARG A 335 49.61 16.45 12.89
C ARG A 335 48.35 15.86 12.30
N SER A 336 48.53 14.95 11.36
CA SER A 336 47.42 14.21 10.78
C SER A 336 46.86 13.20 11.79
N LEU A 337 45.59 12.82 11.63
CA LEU A 337 44.99 11.76 12.45
C LEU A 337 45.77 10.43 12.29
N TRP A 338 46.34 10.20 11.10
CA TRP A 338 47.21 9.05 10.83
C TRP A 338 48.44 9.02 11.76
N ASP A 339 49.11 10.17 11.92
CA ASP A 339 50.33 10.29 12.74
C ASP A 339 50.03 10.21 14.24
N ILE A 340 48.88 10.77 14.66
CA ILE A 340 48.44 10.73 16.06
C ILE A 340 48.12 9.30 16.49
N LEU A 341 47.49 8.53 15.61
CA LEU A 341 47.18 7.11 15.85
C LEU A 341 48.40 6.19 15.65
N LYS A 342 49.58 6.73 15.28
CA LYS A 342 50.82 5.98 14.99
C LYS A 342 50.60 4.84 13.98
N LEU A 343 49.77 5.08 12.98
CA LEU A 343 49.47 4.09 11.93
C LEU A 343 50.64 3.87 10.98
N ASP A 344 51.61 4.78 10.95
CA ASP A 344 52.89 4.65 10.26
C ASP A 344 53.82 3.57 10.86
N VAL A 345 53.68 3.28 12.16
CA VAL A 345 54.49 2.28 12.87
C VAL A 345 53.81 0.91 12.92
N THR A 346 52.47 0.89 12.96
CA THR A 346 51.67 -0.33 13.20
C THR A 346 51.12 -0.98 11.93
N THR A 347 51.04 -0.23 10.83
CA THR A 347 50.50 -0.70 9.55
C THR A 347 51.09 0.11 8.38
N SER A 348 50.61 -0.11 7.16
CA SER A 348 51.01 0.64 5.97
C SER A 348 49.78 1.02 5.16
N ALA A 349 49.86 2.11 4.38
CA ALA A 349 48.73 2.61 3.57
C ALA A 349 48.16 1.57 2.59
N ASP A 350 48.99 0.60 2.16
CA ASP A 350 48.62 -0.48 1.23
C ASP A 350 48.02 -1.71 1.90
N LYS A 351 47.77 -1.66 3.21
CA LYS A 351 47.05 -2.70 3.95
C LYS A 351 45.68 -2.19 4.36
N LYS A 352 44.73 -3.10 4.56
CA LYS A 352 43.46 -2.74 5.18
C LYS A 352 43.67 -2.47 6.68
N GLN A 353 43.12 -1.37 7.17
CA GLN A 353 43.04 -1.05 8.58
C GLN A 353 41.64 -1.34 9.11
N HIS A 354 41.55 -1.57 10.42
CA HIS A 354 40.30 -1.69 11.17
C HIS A 354 40.36 -0.77 12.39
N LEU A 355 39.48 0.21 12.43
CA LEU A 355 39.34 1.16 13.54
C LEU A 355 38.01 0.88 14.23
N HIS A 356 38.05 0.64 15.55
CA HIS A 356 36.86 0.43 16.37
C HIS A 356 36.87 1.40 17.53
N ILE A 357 35.80 2.18 17.66
CA ILE A 357 35.60 3.17 18.70
C ILE A 357 34.32 2.78 19.44
N SER A 358 34.43 2.53 20.75
CA SER A 358 33.30 2.24 21.62
C SER A 358 33.38 3.11 22.87
N SER A 359 32.29 3.79 23.20
CA SER A 359 32.13 4.59 24.41
C SER A 359 30.76 4.33 25.00
N ALA A 360 30.69 4.21 26.32
CA ALA A 360 29.45 4.08 27.06
C ALA A 360 29.44 5.13 28.17
N LEU A 361 28.41 5.94 28.21
CA LEU A 361 28.14 6.88 29.30
C LEU A 361 26.93 6.37 30.08
N VAL A 362 27.15 6.02 31.34
CA VAL A 362 26.10 5.54 32.24
C VAL A 362 25.93 6.55 33.37
N TYR A 363 24.71 7.07 33.49
CA TYR A 363 24.29 7.87 34.64
C TYR A 363 23.36 7.02 35.48
N THR A 364 23.84 6.55 36.63
CA THR A 364 23.03 5.77 37.59
C THR A 364 22.19 6.71 38.44
N LYS A 365 20.91 6.40 38.53
CA LYS A 365 19.89 7.16 39.25
C LYS A 365 19.91 6.77 40.74
N SER A 366 19.92 7.73 41.66
CA SER A 366 19.78 7.45 43.10
C SER A 366 18.33 7.19 43.54
N ASN A 367 18.11 6.83 44.81
CA ASN A 367 16.77 6.56 45.37
C ASN A 367 16.02 7.83 45.82
N HIS A 368 16.71 8.96 45.94
CA HIS A 368 16.10 10.26 46.22
C HIS A 368 16.15 11.05 44.93
N GLY A 369 15.00 11.43 44.37
CA GLY A 369 14.98 11.93 43.00
C GLY A 369 14.13 13.16 42.74
N SER A 370 14.53 13.90 41.72
CA SER A 370 13.85 15.10 41.24
C SER A 370 13.21 14.81 39.89
N TRP A 371 11.97 15.27 39.69
CA TRP A 371 11.34 15.18 38.38
C TRP A 371 11.88 16.29 37.49
N PHE A 372 12.50 15.94 36.35
CA PHE A 372 12.85 16.92 35.34
C PHE A 372 11.76 16.91 34.27
N SER A 373 10.84 17.87 34.40
CA SER A 373 9.86 18.14 33.35
C SER A 373 10.58 18.72 32.14
N ILE A 374 10.13 18.34 30.94
CA ILE A 374 10.48 19.12 29.76
C ILE A 374 9.92 20.53 30.02
N PRO A 375 10.70 21.62 29.83
CA PRO A 375 10.22 22.97 30.05
C PRO A 375 9.16 23.30 28.99
N VAL A 376 7.91 23.02 29.33
CA VAL A 376 6.74 23.33 28.53
C VAL A 376 6.19 24.67 29.00
N LYS A 377 6.24 25.68 28.14
CA LYS A 377 5.51 26.92 28.35
C LYS A 377 4.14 26.80 27.70
N GLU A 378 3.10 26.76 28.54
CA GLU A 378 1.73 26.80 28.07
C GLU A 378 1.32 28.25 27.76
N THR A 379 0.71 28.45 26.60
CA THR A 379 0.11 29.72 26.19
C THR A 379 -1.40 29.52 25.99
N ALA A 380 -2.13 30.53 25.50
CA ALA A 380 -3.57 30.37 25.22
C ALA A 380 -3.84 29.23 24.21
N ASP A 381 -3.02 29.14 23.15
CA ASP A 381 -3.29 28.27 22.00
C ASP A 381 -2.22 27.18 21.76
N GLU A 382 -1.03 27.30 22.36
CA GLU A 382 0.11 26.42 22.08
C GLU A 382 0.88 26.02 23.35
N PHE A 383 1.56 24.88 23.27
CA PHE A 383 2.63 24.44 24.15
C PHE A 383 3.97 24.67 23.45
N ILE A 384 4.86 25.42 24.10
CA ILE A 384 6.20 25.70 23.59
C ILE A 384 7.19 24.86 24.39
N ILE A 385 7.81 23.89 23.71
CA ILE A 385 8.90 23.08 24.25
C ILE A 385 10.19 23.77 23.86
N SER A 386 10.91 24.29 24.84
CA SER A 386 12.21 24.91 24.61
C SER A 386 13.26 23.83 24.37
N GLY A 387 13.96 23.90 23.23
CA GLY A 387 15.10 23.01 22.97
C GLY A 387 16.21 23.24 24.00
N PRO A 388 17.03 22.21 24.31
CA PRO A 388 18.16 22.39 25.21
C PRO A 388 19.12 23.43 24.64
N GLU A 389 19.53 24.40 25.46
CA GLU A 389 20.61 25.33 25.10
C GLU A 389 21.94 24.56 25.06
N LEU A 390 22.28 24.03 23.89
CA LEU A 390 23.61 23.47 23.63
C LEU A 390 24.58 24.63 23.39
N LYS A 391 25.26 25.08 24.46
CA LYS A 391 26.45 25.91 24.28
C LYS A 391 27.51 25.07 23.54
N SER A 392 27.81 25.45 22.30
CA SER A 392 28.88 24.84 21.50
C SER A 392 30.21 24.91 22.28
N LEU A 393 30.83 23.76 22.52
CA LEU A 393 32.14 23.64 23.17
C LEU A 393 33.30 23.93 22.19
N LEU A 394 33.01 24.27 20.93
CA LEU A 394 34.01 24.43 19.87
C LEU A 394 34.13 25.85 19.30
N THR A 395 33.17 26.76 19.52
CA THR A 395 33.31 28.20 19.17
C THR A 395 32.30 29.08 19.94
N PRO A 396 32.69 30.18 20.60
CA PRO A 396 31.79 31.08 21.32
C PRO A 396 30.77 31.85 20.46
N SER A 397 30.87 31.80 19.12
CA SER A 397 30.15 32.69 18.21
C SER A 397 29.10 32.01 17.32
N ALA A 398 28.87 30.70 17.48
CA ALA A 398 27.81 29.99 16.76
C ALA A 398 26.83 29.39 17.77
N SER A 399 25.80 30.17 18.14
CA SER A 399 24.59 29.59 18.71
C SER A 399 23.94 28.76 17.61
N LEU A 400 23.98 27.43 17.73
CA LEU A 400 23.05 26.60 17.00
C LEU A 400 21.67 26.99 17.55
N GLY A 401 20.91 27.77 16.79
CA GLY A 401 19.65 28.35 17.27
C GLY A 401 18.80 27.27 17.93
N SER A 402 18.47 27.46 19.21
CA SER A 402 17.61 26.54 19.95
C SER A 402 16.27 26.47 19.21
N GLY A 403 16.05 25.36 18.49
CA GLY A 403 14.77 25.10 17.87
C GLY A 403 13.75 24.89 18.99
N SER A 404 12.81 25.82 19.14
CA SER A 404 11.64 25.59 19.98
C SER A 404 10.64 24.75 19.19
N MET A 405 10.21 23.63 19.77
CA MET A 405 9.13 22.83 19.21
C MET A 405 7.80 23.41 19.72
N ARG A 406 6.92 23.77 18.80
CA ARG A 406 5.60 24.32 19.10
C ARG A 406 4.55 23.26 18.84
N LEU A 407 3.67 23.04 19.80
CA LEU A 407 2.60 22.06 19.72
C LEU A 407 1.28 22.78 20.01
N ALA A 408 0.37 22.85 19.03
CA ALA A 408 -0.91 23.50 19.21
C ALA A 408 -1.82 22.70 20.16
N LYS A 409 -2.52 23.38 21.08
CA LYS A 409 -3.54 22.76 21.96
C LYS A 409 -4.71 22.19 21.17
N LYS A 410 -5.01 22.80 20.03
CA LYS A 410 -6.01 22.30 19.09
C LYS A 410 -5.40 22.26 17.71
N THR A 411 -5.32 21.07 17.14
CA THR A 411 -4.93 20.88 15.74
C THR A 411 -6.16 20.41 14.99
N SER A 412 -6.53 21.11 13.92
CA SER A 412 -7.64 20.68 13.08
C SER A 412 -7.12 19.87 11.91
N MET A 413 -7.56 18.62 11.79
CA MET A 413 -7.42 17.86 10.56
C MET A 413 -8.48 18.38 9.58
N ALA A 414 -8.03 18.93 8.45
CA ALA A 414 -8.93 19.35 7.39
C ALA A 414 -9.75 18.15 6.87
N PRO A 415 -11.04 18.36 6.52
CA PRO A 415 -11.81 17.30 5.90
C PRO A 415 -11.14 16.88 4.59
N PHE A 416 -11.03 15.58 4.36
CA PHE A 416 -10.46 15.04 3.13
C PHE A 416 -11.29 13.87 2.62
N VAL A 417 -11.16 13.59 1.33
CA VAL A 417 -11.87 12.51 0.67
C VAL A 417 -10.84 11.50 0.17
N LEU A 418 -10.91 10.29 0.69
CA LEU A 418 -10.16 9.17 0.11
C LEU A 418 -10.94 8.67 -1.12
N SER A 419 -10.30 8.81 -2.29
CA SER A 419 -10.85 8.35 -3.56
C SER A 419 -9.88 7.34 -4.17
N LEU A 420 -10.30 6.08 -4.21
CA LEU A 420 -9.61 5.02 -4.93
C LEU A 420 -10.41 4.67 -6.19
N PRO A 421 -9.76 4.37 -7.33
CA PRO A 421 -10.46 3.99 -8.54
C PRO A 421 -11.39 2.81 -8.28
N SER A 422 -12.64 2.91 -8.74
CA SER A 422 -13.64 1.84 -8.62
C SER A 422 -14.08 1.48 -7.19
N LEU A 423 -13.83 2.34 -6.19
CA LEU A 423 -14.27 2.16 -4.81
C LEU A 423 -15.14 3.33 -4.30
N PRO A 424 -16.00 3.13 -3.29
CA PRO A 424 -16.73 4.20 -2.63
C PRO A 424 -15.79 5.30 -2.13
N GLN A 425 -16.19 6.56 -2.30
CA GLN A 425 -15.47 7.67 -1.69
C GLN A 425 -15.70 7.66 -0.18
N VAL A 426 -14.62 7.63 0.58
CA VAL A 426 -14.66 7.71 2.04
C VAL A 426 -14.37 9.15 2.43
N LYS A 427 -15.35 9.83 3.02
CA LYS A 427 -15.25 11.22 3.46
C LYS A 427 -14.89 11.25 4.93
N PHE A 428 -13.78 11.92 5.22
CA PHE A 428 -13.36 12.22 6.56
C PHE A 428 -13.84 13.64 6.91
N PRO A 429 -14.52 13.82 8.05
CA PRO A 429 -14.95 15.14 8.48
C PRO A 429 -13.73 15.94 8.96
N ARG A 430 -13.97 17.23 9.24
CA ARG A 430 -13.02 17.98 10.04
C ARG A 430 -12.96 17.36 11.44
N VAL A 431 -11.78 17.01 11.91
CA VAL A 431 -11.58 16.48 13.27
C VAL A 431 -10.68 17.45 14.03
N GLU A 432 -11.17 17.96 15.15
CA GLU A 432 -10.37 18.78 16.06
C GLU A 432 -9.67 17.88 17.06
N VAL A 433 -8.37 17.72 16.92
CA VAL A 433 -7.53 16.99 17.86
C VAL A 433 -7.15 17.94 18.99
N SER A 434 -7.53 17.62 20.21
CA SER A 434 -7.08 18.37 21.39
C SER A 434 -5.80 17.77 21.94
N THR A 435 -4.91 18.64 22.39
CA THR A 435 -3.73 18.29 23.16
C THR A 435 -3.86 18.99 24.51
N GLU A 436 -3.74 18.22 25.58
CA GLU A 436 -3.75 18.66 26.96
C GLU A 436 -2.40 18.34 27.58
N TYR A 437 -1.93 19.21 28.45
CA TYR A 437 -0.72 18.98 29.23
C TYR A 437 -1.12 18.84 30.69
N SER A 438 -0.81 17.71 31.29
CA SER A 438 -0.97 17.52 32.73
C SER A 438 0.37 17.76 33.40
N ALA A 439 0.45 18.84 34.19
CA ALA A 439 1.59 19.11 35.04
C ALA A 439 1.57 18.15 36.24
N SER A 440 2.76 17.71 36.67
CA SER A 440 2.95 16.81 37.83
C SER A 440 2.41 17.45 39.12
N GLU A 441 1.16 17.18 39.49
CA GLU A 441 0.70 17.40 40.87
C GLU A 441 1.28 16.29 41.77
N GLY A 442 2.33 16.62 42.51
CA GLY A 442 2.73 15.88 43.71
C GLY A 442 3.50 14.55 43.56
N SER A 443 3.54 13.87 42.41
CA SER A 443 4.46 12.72 42.15
C SER A 443 4.33 12.05 40.76
N THR A 444 3.49 12.55 39.86
CA THR A 444 3.16 11.89 38.58
C THR A 444 3.93 12.50 37.40
N LEU A 445 4.51 11.67 36.52
CA LEU A 445 5.24 12.14 35.34
C LEU A 445 4.33 13.05 34.50
N PRO A 446 4.77 14.28 34.12
CA PRO A 446 3.96 15.12 33.24
C PRO A 446 3.77 14.40 31.91
N PHE A 447 2.60 14.59 31.29
CA PHE A 447 2.28 13.97 30.01
C PHE A 447 1.48 14.93 29.13
N PHE A 448 1.63 14.73 27.82
CA PHE A 448 0.70 15.26 26.84
C PHE A 448 -0.39 14.22 26.59
N GLY A 449 -1.64 14.58 26.88
CA GLY A 449 -2.81 13.85 26.42
C GLY A 449 -3.20 14.37 25.05
N VAL A 450 -3.19 13.52 24.04
CA VAL A 450 -3.73 13.82 22.71
C VAL A 450 -5.06 13.11 22.58
N THR A 451 -6.15 13.86 22.46
CA THR A 451 -7.50 13.32 22.31
C THR A 451 -8.03 13.64 20.93
N VAL A 452 -8.35 12.59 20.19
CA VAL A 452 -9.14 12.65 18.95
C VAL A 452 -10.58 12.37 19.37
N PRO A 453 -11.50 13.34 19.29
CA PRO A 453 -12.89 13.16 19.70
C PRO A 453 -13.61 12.17 18.80
N GLU A 454 -14.75 11.64 19.25
CA GLU A 454 -15.64 10.86 18.39
C GLU A 454 -15.97 11.64 17.11
N PHE A 455 -15.80 10.99 15.96
CA PHE A 455 -16.15 11.56 14.66
C PHE A 455 -16.79 10.51 13.76
N GLN A 456 -17.49 10.97 12.73
CA GLN A 456 -18.23 10.10 11.84
C GLN A 456 -17.60 10.10 10.45
N ILE A 457 -17.20 8.93 9.97
CA ILE A 457 -16.74 8.73 8.60
C ILE A 457 -17.95 8.44 7.73
N THR A 458 -18.07 9.13 6.60
CA THR A 458 -19.16 8.91 5.65
C THR A 458 -18.64 8.17 4.43
N LEU A 459 -19.12 6.94 4.23
CA LEU A 459 -18.99 6.22 2.96
C LEU A 459 -20.04 6.76 2.00
N SER A 460 -19.60 7.43 0.94
CA SER A 460 -20.50 7.99 -0.07
C SER A 460 -21.31 6.89 -0.76
N PRO A 461 -22.51 7.22 -1.27
CA PRO A 461 -23.26 6.28 -2.11
C PRO A 461 -22.36 5.75 -3.22
N PHE A 462 -22.32 4.43 -3.37
CA PHE A 462 -21.50 3.80 -4.39
C PHE A 462 -22.38 3.02 -5.34
N THR A 463 -22.42 3.48 -6.59
CA THR A 463 -22.99 2.70 -7.67
C THR A 463 -21.86 1.93 -8.33
N LEU A 464 -22.01 0.61 -8.43
CA LEU A 464 -21.05 -0.24 -9.11
C LEU A 464 -20.77 0.32 -10.53
N PRO A 465 -19.52 0.62 -10.88
CA PRO A 465 -19.21 1.29 -12.14
C PRO A 465 -19.57 0.38 -13.33
N LYS A 466 -20.41 0.91 -14.22
CA LYS A 466 -20.80 0.25 -15.47
C LYS A 466 -19.76 0.45 -16.58
N LYS A 467 -18.69 1.19 -16.30
CA LYS A 467 -17.59 1.49 -17.22
C LYS A 467 -16.29 1.01 -16.58
N LEU A 468 -15.63 0.06 -17.22
CA LEU A 468 -14.38 -0.53 -16.76
C LEU A 468 -13.23 -0.03 -17.64
N PRO A 469 -12.31 0.79 -17.12
CA PRO A 469 -11.11 1.15 -17.84
C PRO A 469 -10.17 -0.07 -17.94
N LEU A 470 -9.84 -0.48 -19.16
CA LEU A 470 -8.93 -1.58 -19.50
C LEU A 470 -7.82 -1.03 -20.40
N ALA A 471 -6.62 -0.81 -19.86
CA ALA A 471 -5.39 -0.53 -20.62
C ALA A 471 -5.56 0.47 -21.79
N GLY A 472 -6.16 1.64 -21.52
CA GLY A 472 -6.36 2.71 -22.53
C GLY A 472 -7.70 2.67 -23.28
N ALA A 473 -8.53 1.64 -23.08
CA ALA A 473 -9.91 1.56 -23.58
C ALA A 473 -10.92 1.53 -22.42
N VAL A 474 -12.15 2.01 -22.64
CA VAL A 474 -13.23 1.97 -21.64
C VAL A 474 -14.29 0.98 -22.09
N LEU A 475 -14.43 -0.14 -21.38
CA LEU A 475 -15.51 -1.10 -21.59
C LEU A 475 -16.78 -0.58 -20.92
N ASN A 476 -17.73 -0.07 -21.70
CA ASN A 476 -19.02 0.42 -21.22
C ASN A 476 -20.05 -0.72 -21.26
N LEU A 477 -20.33 -1.32 -20.11
CA LEU A 477 -21.29 -2.42 -19.95
C LEU A 477 -22.71 -2.03 -20.35
N ASN A 478 -23.09 -0.75 -20.21
CA ASN A 478 -24.37 -0.25 -20.68
C ASN A 478 -24.42 -0.16 -22.21
N GLU A 479 -23.34 0.24 -22.89
CA GLU A 479 -23.32 0.20 -24.36
C GLU A 479 -23.42 -1.23 -24.88
N VAL A 480 -22.76 -2.18 -24.20
CA VAL A 480 -22.87 -3.60 -24.51
C VAL A 480 -24.32 -4.07 -24.32
N ALA A 481 -24.94 -3.78 -23.17
CA ALA A 481 -26.33 -4.16 -22.88
C ALA A 481 -27.34 -3.48 -23.83
N LYS A 482 -27.13 -2.20 -24.16
CA LYS A 482 -28.00 -1.43 -25.06
C LYS A 482 -27.91 -1.94 -26.50
N LYS A 483 -26.73 -2.34 -26.96
CA LYS A 483 -26.57 -3.03 -28.25
C LYS A 483 -27.21 -4.43 -28.30
N ILE A 484 -27.41 -5.05 -27.14
CA ILE A 484 -27.96 -6.41 -27.00
C ILE A 484 -29.49 -6.40 -26.88
N ALA A 485 -30.04 -5.54 -26.02
CA ALA A 485 -31.44 -5.62 -25.60
C ALA A 485 -32.13 -4.24 -25.47
N ASP A 486 -31.52 -3.17 -25.99
CA ASP A 486 -31.97 -1.77 -25.83
C ASP A 486 -32.39 -1.44 -24.38
N SER A 487 -31.59 -1.95 -23.44
CA SER A 487 -31.86 -1.95 -22.01
C SER A 487 -30.59 -1.57 -21.25
N ASP A 488 -30.75 -0.76 -20.21
CA ASP A 488 -29.65 -0.42 -19.30
C ASP A 488 -29.56 -1.45 -18.17
N LEU A 489 -28.34 -1.84 -17.80
CA LEU A 489 -28.14 -2.71 -16.65
C LEU A 489 -28.69 -2.04 -15.38
N PRO A 490 -29.30 -2.79 -14.45
CA PRO A 490 -29.75 -2.22 -13.18
C PRO A 490 -28.57 -1.62 -12.42
N SER A 491 -28.76 -0.41 -11.86
CA SER A 491 -27.74 0.25 -11.05
C SER A 491 -27.73 -0.36 -9.64
N ILE A 492 -26.75 -1.21 -9.36
CA ILE A 492 -26.51 -1.68 -8.00
C ILE A 492 -25.87 -0.52 -7.24
N THR A 493 -26.64 0.10 -6.36
CA THR A 493 -26.21 1.26 -5.57
C THR A 493 -26.26 0.91 -4.10
N MET A 494 -25.13 1.06 -3.44
CA MET A 494 -25.04 1.07 -1.99
C MET A 494 -25.39 2.48 -1.52
N SER A 495 -26.33 2.59 -0.59
CA SER A 495 -26.67 3.88 0.04
C SER A 495 -25.49 4.42 0.84
N GLU A 496 -25.52 5.73 1.10
CA GLU A 496 -24.57 6.36 2.01
C GLU A 496 -24.58 5.63 3.36
N GLN A 497 -23.39 5.37 3.90
CA GLN A 497 -23.21 4.77 5.21
C GLN A 497 -22.35 5.69 6.06
N SER A 498 -22.69 5.76 7.35
CA SER A 498 -21.94 6.59 8.27
C SER A 498 -21.48 5.73 9.43
N ILE A 499 -20.16 5.60 9.57
CA ILE A 499 -19.53 4.81 10.63
C ILE A 499 -19.01 5.77 11.70
N ARG A 500 -19.33 5.49 12.96
CA ARG A 500 -18.79 6.23 14.10
C ARG A 500 -17.42 5.68 14.47
N VAL A 501 -16.45 6.58 14.60
CA VAL A 501 -15.14 6.31 15.17
C VAL A 501 -15.16 6.82 16.61
N PRO A 502 -14.94 5.97 17.61
CA PRO A 502 -14.97 6.37 19.02
C PRO A 502 -13.81 7.33 19.34
N THR A 503 -13.93 8.04 20.47
CA THR A 503 -12.85 8.89 20.98
C THR A 503 -11.57 8.07 21.18
N LEU A 504 -10.45 8.57 20.66
CA LEU A 504 -9.12 7.98 20.83
C LEU A 504 -8.28 8.91 21.70
N THR A 505 -7.77 8.43 22.82
CA THR A 505 -6.88 9.20 23.69
C THR A 505 -5.52 8.52 23.77
N PHE A 506 -4.47 9.30 23.55
CA PHE A 506 -3.08 8.88 23.64
C PHE A 506 -2.37 9.71 24.68
N TRP A 507 -1.47 9.09 25.43
CA TRP A 507 -0.69 9.77 26.46
C TRP A 507 0.79 9.65 26.12
N LEU A 508 1.44 10.78 25.92
CA LEU A 508 2.87 10.88 25.64
C LEU A 508 3.58 11.43 26.87
N PRO A 509 4.57 10.71 27.44
CA PRO A 509 5.34 11.22 28.56
C PRO A 509 6.08 12.51 28.16
N ALA A 510 5.95 13.55 28.99
CA ALA A 510 6.51 14.89 28.78
C ALA A 510 7.59 15.24 29.82
N GLY A 511 8.20 14.23 30.43
CA GLY A 511 9.23 14.39 31.43
C GLY A 511 10.09 13.14 31.53
N ILE A 512 11.26 13.30 32.15
CA ILE A 512 12.15 12.20 32.50
C ILE A 512 12.36 12.23 34.01
N PHE A 513 12.23 11.08 34.65
CA PHE A 513 12.62 10.95 36.05
C PHE A 513 14.14 10.95 36.14
N LEU A 514 14.70 11.96 36.80
CA LEU A 514 16.14 12.13 37.03
C LEU A 514 16.40 12.14 38.54
N PRO A 515 16.68 10.98 39.14
CA PRO A 515 17.04 10.96 40.53
C PRO A 515 18.38 11.64 40.79
N SER A 516 18.46 12.37 41.91
CA SER A 516 19.58 13.24 42.28
C SER A 516 20.80 12.47 42.70
#